data_AF-G6EZN0-F1
#
_entry.id   AF-G6EZN0-F1
#
_cell.length_a   1.000
_cell.length_b   1.000
_cell.length_c   1.000
_cell.angle_alpha   90.00
_cell.angle_beta   90.00
_cell.angle_gamma   90.00
#
_symmetry.space_group_name_H-M   'P 1'
#
loop_
_entity.id
_entity.type
_entity.pdbx_description
1 polymer ?
#
loop_
_entity_poly.entity_id
_entity_poly.type
_entity_poly.pdbx_seq_one_letter_code
_entity_poly.pdbx_strand_id
1 'polypeptide(L)'
;MPKMLQNIASTLQDMGYIIGRIDNQIGFINATQFADNVTEITVNIQPQPHSMIVRVSARRNNIPMDNDPVFYQDFFNHLSQASFLNTNSIY
;
A
#
# COMPACT_ATOMS: atom_id res chain seq x y z
N MET A 1 -7.03 13.89 1.45
CA MET A 1 -6.16 12.90 0.77
C MET A 1 -6.74 12.55 -0.59
N PRO A 2 -5.94 12.44 -1.65
CA PRO A 2 -6.35 11.77 -2.90
C PRO A 2 -7.00 10.41 -2.59
N LYS A 3 -8.11 10.05 -3.26
CA LYS A 3 -8.84 8.79 -3.00
C LYS A 3 -7.92 7.57 -3.02
N MET A 4 -6.94 7.54 -3.93
CA MET A 4 -5.98 6.43 -4.01
C MET A 4 -5.13 6.27 -2.73
N LEU A 5 -4.64 7.36 -2.12
CA LEU A 5 -3.85 7.25 -0.88
C LEU A 5 -4.70 6.70 0.27
N GLN A 6 -6.00 7.02 0.30
CA GLN A 6 -6.94 6.47 1.29
C GLN A 6 -7.15 4.97 1.05
N ASN A 7 -7.32 4.55 -0.20
CA ASN A 7 -7.45 3.13 -0.55
C ASN A 7 -6.19 2.36 -0.15
N ILE A 8 -5.00 2.90 -0.43
CA ILE A 8 -3.74 2.27 -0.03
C ILE A 8 -3.60 2.22 1.49
N ALA A 9 -3.91 3.30 2.20
CA ALA A 9 -3.87 3.29 3.67
C ALA A 9 -4.81 2.23 4.26
N SER A 10 -6.03 2.13 3.74
CA SER A 10 -7.02 1.12 4.18
C SER A 10 -6.52 -0.29 3.87
N THR A 11 -6.00 -0.52 2.65
CA THR A 11 -5.41 -1.79 2.23
C THR A 11 -4.30 -2.24 3.19
N LEU A 12 -3.40 -1.33 3.54
CA LEU A 12 -2.30 -1.62 4.46
C LEU A 12 -2.83 -1.95 5.86
N GLN A 13 -3.85 -1.24 6.35
CA GLN A 13 -4.49 -1.52 7.63
C GLN A 13 -5.18 -2.89 7.65
N ASP A 14 -5.89 -3.25 6.57
CA ASP A 14 -6.54 -4.57 6.42
C ASP A 14 -5.52 -5.71 6.41
N MET A 15 -4.34 -5.47 5.82
CA MET A 15 -3.22 -6.40 5.84
C MET A 15 -2.47 -6.43 7.20
N GLY A 16 -2.91 -5.65 8.19
CA GLY A 16 -2.32 -5.62 9.53
C GLY A 16 -1.07 -4.74 9.67
N TYR A 17 -0.83 -3.82 8.73
CA TYR A 17 0.22 -2.82 8.85
C TYR A 17 -0.23 -1.61 9.66
N ILE A 18 0.69 -1.06 10.45
CA ILE A 18 0.53 0.20 11.15
C ILE A 18 1.12 1.30 10.27
N ILE A 19 0.32 2.30 9.90
CA ILE A 19 0.78 3.44 9.11
C ILE A 19 1.75 4.28 9.94
N GLY A 20 2.98 4.45 9.43
CA GLY A 20 4.00 5.29 10.05
C GLY A 20 3.95 6.73 9.55
N ARG A 21 3.89 6.92 8.22
CA ARG A 21 3.85 8.26 7.59
C ARG A 21 3.02 8.23 6.31
N ILE A 22 2.25 9.28 6.09
CA ILE A 22 1.62 9.58 4.79
C ILE A 22 2.03 10.99 4.37
N ASP A 23 2.48 11.14 3.13
CA ASP A 23 2.71 12.43 2.49
C ASP A 23 1.88 12.54 1.21
N ASN A 24 0.91 13.45 1.26
CA ASN A 24 -0.05 13.65 0.17
C ASN A 24 0.51 14.48 -0.98
N GLN A 25 1.56 15.28 -0.73
CA GLN A 25 2.13 16.17 -1.72
C GLN A 25 2.99 15.38 -2.71
N ILE A 26 3.73 14.40 -2.21
CA ILE A 26 4.62 13.55 -3.03
C ILE A 26 4.04 12.16 -3.32
N GLY A 27 2.85 11.83 -2.79
CA GLY A 27 2.20 10.54 -3.04
C GLY A 27 2.88 9.38 -2.34
N PHE A 28 3.29 9.55 -1.08
CA PHE A 28 4.08 8.57 -0.34
C PHE A 28 3.30 8.02 0.87
N ILE A 29 3.45 6.74 1.14
CA ILE A 29 3.00 6.11 2.38
C ILE A 29 4.02 5.06 2.83
N ASN A 30 4.32 5.06 4.11
CA ASN A 30 5.14 4.04 4.75
C ASN A 30 4.36 3.42 5.92
N ALA A 31 4.48 2.11 6.06
CA ALA A 31 3.83 1.35 7.11
C ALA A 31 4.70 0.18 7.56
N THR A 32 4.48 -0.27 8.80
CA THR A 32 5.23 -1.36 9.41
C THR A 32 4.28 -2.38 10.01
N GLN A 33 4.53 -3.66 9.78
CA GLN A 33 3.86 -4.77 10.43
C GLN A 33 4.83 -5.44 11.41
N PHE A 34 4.36 -5.67 12.63
CA PHE A 34 5.07 -6.37 13.69
C PHE A 34 4.37 -7.71 13.96
N ALA A 35 4.68 -8.71 13.14
CA ALA A 35 4.25 -10.10 13.33
C ALA A 35 5.47 -10.95 13.75
N ASP A 36 5.59 -12.19 13.25
CA ASP A 36 6.79 -13.02 13.47
C ASP A 36 8.08 -12.37 12.93
N ASN A 37 7.93 -11.51 11.92
CA ASN A 37 8.99 -10.68 11.36
C ASN A 37 8.55 -9.22 11.31
N VAL A 38 9.52 -8.31 11.33
CA VAL A 38 9.25 -6.88 11.08
C VAL A 38 9.27 -6.65 9.58
N THR A 39 8.12 -6.30 9.02
CA THR A 39 8.00 -5.97 7.60
C THR A 39 7.68 -4.49 7.44
N GLU A 40 8.53 -3.78 6.70
CA GLU A 40 8.35 -2.38 6.35
C GLU A 40 7.95 -2.30 4.88
N ILE A 41 6.85 -1.61 4.58
CA ILE A 41 6.36 -1.38 3.23
C ILE A 41 6.36 0.12 2.94
N THR A 42 6.80 0.47 1.74
CA THR A 42 6.76 1.82 1.21
C THR A 42 6.02 1.80 -0.12
N VAL A 43 5.03 2.67 -0.25
CA VAL A 43 4.25 2.82 -1.48
C VAL A 43 4.39 4.25 -1.98
N ASN A 44 4.73 4.39 -3.25
CA ASN A 44 4.80 5.67 -3.95
C ASN A 44 3.77 5.68 -5.07
N ILE A 45 3.07 6.80 -5.20
CA ILE A 45 2.05 7.04 -6.21
C ILE A 45 2.54 8.16 -7.11
N GLN A 46 2.56 7.89 -8.41
CA GLN A 46 2.87 8.89 -9.42
C GLN A 46 1.66 9.06 -10.35
N PRO A 47 0.95 10.20 -10.28
CA PRO A 47 -0.13 10.48 -11.20
C PRO A 47 0.40 10.67 -12.62
N GLN A 48 -0.35 10.19 -13.60
CA GLN A 48 -0.18 10.45 -15.03
C GLN A 48 -1.47 11.05 -15.61
N PRO A 49 -1.46 11.63 -16.81
CA PRO A 49 -2.65 12.28 -17.38
C PRO A 49 -3.92 11.40 -17.45
N HIS A 50 -3.75 10.09 -17.68
CA HIS A 50 -4.87 9.15 -17.84
C HIS A 50 -4.76 7.90 -16.95
N SER A 51 -3.76 7.86 -16.07
CA SER A 51 -3.47 6.67 -15.27
C SER A 51 -2.73 7.06 -13.99
N MET A 52 -2.44 6.06 -13.18
CA MET A 52 -1.69 6.24 -11.95
C MET A 52 -0.71 5.08 -11.82
N ILE A 53 0.57 5.38 -11.62
CA ILE A 53 1.55 4.36 -11.27
C ILE A 53 1.57 4.21 -9.76
N VAL A 54 1.45 2.98 -9.29
CA VAL A 54 1.68 2.59 -7.89
C VAL A 54 2.96 1.75 -7.85
N ARG A 55 3.96 2.21 -7.11
CA ARG A 55 5.20 1.47 -6.85
C ARG A 55 5.23 1.04 -5.40
N VAL A 56 5.43 -0.25 -5.19
CA VAL A 56 5.51 -0.86 -3.86
C VAL A 56 6.90 -1.42 -3.69
N SER A 57 7.53 -1.16 -2.55
CA SER A 57 8.74 -1.83 -2.11
C SER A 57 8.58 -2.26 -0.67
N ALA A 58 9.20 -3.39 -0.30
CA ALA A 58 9.14 -3.89 1.06
C ALA A 58 10.48 -4.48 1.52
N ARG A 59 10.67 -4.46 2.84
CA ARG A 59 11.81 -5.08 3.52
C ARG A 59 11.30 -5.91 4.68
N ARG A 60 11.82 -7.12 4.86
CA ARG A 60 11.54 -7.98 6.01
C ARG A 60 12.82 -8.19 6.79
N ASN A 61 12.83 -7.81 8.07
CA ASN A 61 14.02 -7.83 8.93
C ASN A 61 15.22 -7.16 8.25
N ASN A 62 14.99 -5.99 7.65
CA ASN A 62 15.97 -5.19 6.89
C ASN A 62 16.48 -5.82 5.57
N ILE A 63 15.94 -6.97 5.15
CA ILE A 63 16.26 -7.64 3.87
C ILE A 63 15.21 -7.23 2.82
N PRO A 64 15.59 -6.73 1.64
CA PRO A 64 14.65 -6.41 0.56
C PRO A 64 13.83 -7.63 0.11
N MET A 65 12.55 -7.41 -0.19
CA MET A 65 11.62 -8.45 -0.62
C MET A 65 11.41 -8.47 -2.15
N ASP A 66 12.34 -7.94 -2.93
CA ASP A 66 12.18 -7.76 -4.39
C ASP A 66 11.86 -9.06 -5.16
N ASN A 67 12.27 -10.21 -4.61
CA ASN A 67 12.05 -11.54 -5.19
C ASN A 67 10.84 -12.29 -4.60
N ASP A 68 9.94 -11.62 -3.87
CA ASP A 68 8.72 -12.20 -3.31
C ASP A 68 7.49 -11.75 -4.11
N PRO A 69 7.17 -12.40 -5.26
CA PRO A 69 6.05 -12.00 -6.10
C PRO A 69 4.69 -12.20 -5.43
N VAL A 70 4.58 -13.16 -4.50
CA VAL A 70 3.34 -13.46 -3.78
C VAL A 70 2.95 -12.29 -2.90
N PHE A 71 3.91 -11.74 -2.15
CA PHE A 71 3.71 -10.56 -1.34
C PHE A 71 3.11 -9.38 -2.13
N TYR A 72 3.69 -9.06 -3.28
CA TYR A 72 3.22 -7.96 -4.11
C TYR A 72 1.87 -8.26 -4.76
N GLN A 73 1.64 -9.50 -5.19
CA GLN A 73 0.35 -9.92 -5.74
C GLN A 73 -0.76 -9.78 -4.69
N ASP A 74 -0.52 -10.20 -3.45
CA ASP A 74 -1.48 -10.08 -2.36
C ASP A 74 -1.79 -8.62 -2.05
N PHE A 75 -0.79 -7.74 -2.01
CA PHE A 75 -1.01 -6.30 -1.87
C PHE A 75 -1.95 -5.76 -2.96
N PHE A 76 -1.69 -6.06 -4.23
CA PHE A 76 -2.53 -5.56 -5.32
C PHE A 76 -3.95 -6.17 -5.33
N ASN A 77 -4.09 -7.42 -4.86
CA ASN A 77 -5.41 -8.04 -4.69
C ASN A 77 -6.25 -7.31 -3.63
N HIS A 78 -5.66 -7.00 -2.47
CA HIS A 78 -6.34 -6.25 -1.42
C HIS A 78 -6.63 -4.81 -1.86
N LEU A 79 -5.69 -4.16 -2.56
CA LEU A 79 -5.88 -2.80 -3.08
C LEU A 79 -7.01 -2.70 -4.10
N SER A 80 -7.15 -3.72 -4.95
CA SER A 80 -8.26 -3.82 -5.90
C SER A 80 -9.61 -3.91 -5.16
N GLN A 81 -9.69 -4.75 -4.13
CA GLN A 81 -10.90 -4.89 -3.30
C GLN A 81 -11.24 -3.59 -2.56
N ALA A 82 -10.28 -2.97 -1.87
CA ALA A 82 -10.47 -1.71 -1.18
C ALA A 82 -10.89 -0.58 -2.15
N SER A 83 -10.31 -0.55 -3.35
CA SER A 83 -10.67 0.45 -4.37
C SER A 83 -12.08 0.24 -4.91
N PHE A 84 -12.52 -1.01 -5.07
CA PHE A 84 -13.89 -1.34 -5.46
C PHE A 84 -14.89 -0.88 -4.38
N LEU A 85 -14.65 -1.21 -3.11
CA LEU A 85 -15.54 -0.84 -2.00
C LEU A 85 -15.65 0.69 -1.86
N ASN A 86 -14.53 1.41 -1.90
CA ASN A 86 -14.51 2.88 -1.80
C ASN A 86 -15.13 3.58 -3.02
N THR A 87 -15.11 2.95 -4.20
CA THR A 87 -15.76 3.51 -5.40
C THR A 87 -17.28 3.32 -5.35
N ASN A 88 -17.75 2.20 -4.79
CA ASN A 88 -19.15 1.82 -4.82
C ASN A 88 -19.96 2.25 -3.58
N SER A 89 -19.35 2.90 -2.58
CA SER A 89 -20.02 3.43 -1.37
C SER A 89 -20.98 2.42 -0.73
N ILE A 90 -20.55 1.16 -0.62
CA ILE A 90 -21.37 0.10 -0.03
C ILE A 90 -21.15 0.17 1.49
N TYR A 91 -22.16 0.69 2.21
CA TYR A 91 -22.23 0.71 3.68
C TYR A 91 -23.08 -0.45 4.19
#